data_AF-A0A967HRG3-F1
#
_entry.id   AF-A0A967HRG3-F1
#
_cell.length_a   1.000
_cell.length_b   1.000
_cell.length_c   1.000
_cell.angle_alpha   90.00
_cell.angle_beta   90.00
_cell.angle_gamma   90.00
#
_symmetry.space_group_name_H-M   'P 1'
#
loop_
_entity.id
_entity.type
_entity.pdbx_description
1 polymer ?
#
loop_
_entity_poly.entity_id
_entity_poly.type
_entity_poly.pdbx_seq_one_letter_code
_entity_poly.pdbx_strand_id
1 'polypeptide(L)' 'MDAVELAPRCLALLDQVRRTGEEIIVARRGRPIARIVPLGDPDEDDESPTWDLEAIGP' A
#
# COMPACT_ATOMS: atom_id res chain seq x y z
N MET A 1 -15.72 11.31 -9.06
CA MET A 1 -14.40 10.71 -8.80
C MET A 1 -14.61 9.22 -8.84
N ASP A 2 -13.89 8.56 -9.74
CA ASP A 2 -14.24 7.29 -10.39
C ASP A 2 -14.32 6.11 -9.42
N ALA A 3 -15.54 5.60 -9.21
CA ALA A 3 -15.74 4.37 -8.47
C ALA A 3 -15.21 3.22 -9.34
N VAL A 4 -14.07 2.65 -8.98
CA VAL A 4 -13.63 1.39 -9.55
C VAL A 4 -14.65 0.31 -9.17
N GLU A 5 -15.32 -0.27 -10.16
CA GLU A 5 -16.24 -1.38 -9.90
C GLU A 5 -15.45 -2.62 -9.49
N LEU A 6 -15.42 -2.87 -8.18
CA LEU A 6 -14.83 -4.06 -7.57
C LEU A 6 -15.95 -4.94 -7.03
N ALA A 7 -15.79 -6.26 -7.17
CA ALA A 7 -16.67 -7.19 -6.49
C ALA A 7 -16.63 -6.96 -4.97
N PRO A 8 -17.75 -7.09 -4.24
CA PRO A 8 -17.81 -6.83 -2.78
C PRO A 8 -16.76 -7.59 -1.97
N ARG A 9 -16.40 -8.80 -2.43
CA ARG A 9 -15.35 -9.61 -1.80
C ARG A 9 -13.96 -8.95 -1.90
N CYS A 10 -13.67 -8.24 -2.99
CA CYS A 10 -12.42 -7.51 -3.13
C CYS A 10 -12.34 -6.32 -2.17
N LEU A 11 -13.45 -5.60 -1.96
CA LEU A 11 -13.50 -4.49 -1.01
C LEU A 11 -13.20 -4.93 0.43
N ALA A 12 -13.72 -6.09 0.83
CA ALA A 12 -13.44 -6.65 2.15
C ALA A 12 -11.94 -6.99 2.34
N LEU A 13 -11.26 -7.48 1.29
CA LEU A 13 -9.82 -7.77 1.34
C LEU A 13 -8.99 -6.49 1.47
N LEU A 14 -9.37 -5.42 0.75
CA LEU A 14 -8.71 -4.12 0.86
C LEU A 14 -8.83 -3.56 2.28
N ASP A 15 -10.03 -3.62 2.88
CA ASP A 15 -10.24 -3.13 4.23
C ASP A 15 -9.51 -4.00 5.28
N GLN A 16 -9.38 -5.31 5.04
CA GLN A 16 -8.55 -6.18 5.89
C GLN A 16 -7.08 -5.74 5.85
N VAL A 17 -6.48 -5.59 4.66
CA VAL A 17 -5.07 -5.15 4.52
C VAL A 17 -4.85 -3.80 5.19
N ARG A 18 -5.79 -2.86 5.02
CA ARG A 18 -5.73 -1.55 5.66
C ARG A 18 -5.77 -1.65 7.19
N ARG A 19 -6.59 -2.53 7.76
CA ARG A 19 -6.74 -2.67 9.22
C ARG A 19 -5.60 -3.45 9.88
N THR A 20 -5.07 -4.45 9.20
CA THR A 20 -4.05 -5.34 9.78
C THR A 20 -2.63 -4.92 9.43
N GLY A 21 -2.45 -4.15 8.35
CA GLY A 21 -1.12 -3.87 7.79
C GLY A 21 -0.46 -5.08 7.13
N GLU A 22 -1.16 -6.22 7.01
CA GLU A 22 -0.60 -7.43 6.41
C GLU A 22 -0.86 -7.47 4.90
N GLU A 23 0.17 -7.77 4.10
CA GLU A 23 0.03 -7.91 2.66
C GLU A 23 -0.71 -9.19 2.25
N ILE A 24 -1.47 -9.13 1.15
CA ILE A 24 -2.18 -10.29 0.58
C ILE A 24 -1.70 -10.55 -0.85
N ILE A 25 -1.30 -11.79 -1.13
CA ILE A 25 -0.98 -12.28 -2.47
C ILE A 25 -2.22 -12.87 -3.13
N VAL A 26 -2.64 -12.30 -4.26
CA VAL A 26 -3.71 -12.83 -5.09
C VAL A 26 -3.09 -13.77 -6.13
N ALA A 27 -3.46 -15.05 -6.08
CA ALA A 27 -2.95 -16.07 -7.00
C ALA A 27 -4.09 -16.71 -7.80
N ARG A 28 -3.79 -17.09 -9.04
CA ARG A 28 -4.66 -17.88 -9.92
C ARG A 28 -3.93 -19.14 -10.35
N ARG A 29 -4.52 -20.32 -10.08
CA ARG A 29 -3.89 -21.64 -10.36
C ARG A 29 -2.50 -21.78 -9.73
N GLY A 30 -2.36 -21.32 -8.48
CA GLY A 30 -1.09 -21.36 -7.73
C GLY A 30 -0.02 -20.38 -8.22
N ARG A 31 -0.30 -19.53 -9.22
CA ARG A 31 0.61 -18.49 -9.69
C ARG A 31 0.16 -17.12 -9.17
N PRO A 32 1.04 -16.34 -8.51
CA PRO A 32 0.71 -14.99 -8.07
C PRO A 32 0.43 -14.11 -9.31
N ILE A 33 -0.63 -13.31 -9.24
CA ILE A 33 -1.07 -12.40 -10.32
C ILE A 33 -1.19 -10.95 -9.85
N ALA A 34 -1.40 -10.73 -8.56
CA ALA A 34 -1.44 -9.39 -7.96
C ALA A 34 -1.07 -9.48 -6.48
N ARG A 35 -0.74 -8.32 -5.91
CA ARG A 35 -0.48 -8.16 -4.49
C ARG A 35 -1.19 -6.92 -3.99
N ILE A 36 -1.80 -7.03 -2.82
CA ILE A 36 -2.42 -5.93 -2.10
C ILE A 36 -1.51 -5.62 -0.92
N VAL A 37 -0.97 -4.40 -0.89
CA VAL A 37 -0.09 -3.91 0.18
C VAL A 37 -0.76 -2.75 0.90
N PRO A 38 -0.54 -2.59 2.22
CA PRO A 38 -0.91 -1.36 2.90
C PRO A 38 -0.08 -0.22 2.31
N LEU A 39 -0.64 0.99 2.30
CA LEU A 39 0.03 2.18 1.78
C LEU A 39 0.75 3.00 2.87
N GLY A 40 1.00 2.41 4.05
CA GLY A 40 1.41 3.16 5.24
C GLY A 40 0.23 3.92 5.86
N ASP A 41 0.35 4.30 7.13
CA ASP A 41 -0.50 5.36 7.67
C ASP A 41 -0.03 6.68 7.03
N PRO A 42 -0.94 7.52 6.50
CA PRO A 42 -0.56 8.79 5.88
C PRO A 42 0.16 9.76 6.84
N ASP A 43 0.21 9.41 8.13
CA ASP A 43 0.86 10.16 9.19
C ASP A 43 2.33 9.73 9.45
N GLU A 44 2.82 8.63 8.87
CA GLU A 44 4.19 8.12 9.11
C GLU A 44 5.14 8.27 7.90
N ASP A 45 4.63 8.54 6.69
CA ASP A 45 5.45 8.83 5.50
C ASP A 45 5.90 10.32 5.40
N ASP A 46 5.69 11.13 6.45
CA ASP A 46 6.30 12.47 6.60
C ASP A 46 7.68 12.42 7.29
N GLU A 47 8.23 11.23 7.54
CA GLU A 47 9.69 11.08 7.47
C GLU A 47 10.10 11.07 5.99
N SER A 48 9.82 12.19 5.31
CA SER A 48 10.69 12.64 4.25
C SER A 48 12.10 12.45 4.79
N PRO A 49 12.99 11.67 4.15
CA PRO A 49 14.39 11.79 4.47
C PRO A 49 14.62 13.28 4.30
N THR A 50 14.83 13.98 5.42
CA THR A 50 15.33 15.34 5.39
C THR A 50 16.57 15.16 4.54
N TRP A 51 16.47 15.52 3.27
CA TRP A 51 17.61 15.47 2.41
C TRP A 51 18.57 16.33 3.19
N ASP A 52 19.62 15.72 3.75
CA ASP A 52 20.65 16.42 4.48
C ASP A 52 21.30 17.35 3.45
N LEU A 53 20.67 18.52 3.25
CA LEU A 53 21.13 19.60 2.39
C LEU A 53 22.43 20.19 2.95
N GLU A 54 22.85 19.72 4.13
CA GLU A 54 24.16 19.96 4.72
C GLU A 54 25.30 19.12 4.09
N ALA A 55 25.00 18.14 3.23
CA ALA A 55 26.04 17.46 2.43
C ALA A 55 26.51 18.29 1.22
N ILE A 56 25.83 19.40 0.91
CA ILE A 56 26.32 20.40 -0.05
C ILE A 56 27.09 21.45 0.77
N GLY A 57 28.21 21.01 1.36
CA GLY A 57 29.23 21.91 1.88
C GLY A 57 29.86 22.75 0.75
N PRO A 58 30.57 23.84 1.09
CA PRO A 58 30.97 24.90 0.15
C PRO A 58 31.88 24.44 -0.99
#